data_AF-A0A7V8XBU8-F1
#
_entry.id   AF-A0A7V8XBU8-F1
#
_cell.length_a   1.000
_cell.length_b   1.000
_cell.length_c   1.000
_cell.angle_alpha   90.00
_cell.angle_beta   90.00
_cell.angle_gamma   90.00
#
_symmetry.space_group_name_H-M   'P 1'
#
loop_
_entity.id
_entity.type
_entity.pdbx_description
1 polymer ?
#
loop_
_entity_poly.entity_id
_entity_poly.type
_entity_poly.pdbx_seq_one_letter_code
_entity_poly.pdbx_strand_id
1 'polypeptide(L)' 'VSRFEIHDRDSVVFLCSDGLTKHVSNAEIADHLGRMTSSQQVCEALLDLALERGGSDNITILAGRAPEHR' A
#
# COMPACT_ATOMS: atom_id res chain seq x y z
N VAL A 1 16.92 5.91 -11.14
CA VAL A 1 15.88 4.93 -11.52
C VAL A 1 16.23 3.61 -10.86
N SER A 2 15.30 3.04 -10.09
CA SER A 2 15.47 1.72 -9.46
C SER A 2 14.62 0.70 -10.20
N ARG A 3 15.19 -0.46 -10.52
CA ARG A 3 14.50 -1.59 -11.16
C ARG A 3 14.52 -2.76 -10.19
N PHE A 4 13.38 -3.41 -10.03
CA PHE A 4 13.22 -4.61 -9.23
C PHE A 4 12.56 -5.68 -10.10
N GLU A 5 12.99 -6.92 -9.95
CA GLU A 5 12.36 -8.08 -10.59
C GLU A 5 11.40 -8.72 -9.58
N ILE A 6 10.18 -9.00 -10.03
CA ILE A 6 9.17 -9.67 -9.23
C ILE A 6 9.17 -11.13 -9.67
N HIS A 7 9.67 -12.02 -8.80
CA HIS A 7 9.81 -13.44 -9.12
C HIS A 7 8.56 -14.25 -8.78
N ASP A 8 7.85 -13.87 -7.71
CA ASP A 8 6.70 -14.61 -7.20
C ASP A 8 5.39 -14.13 -7.84
N ARG A 9 4.54 -15.10 -8.21
CA ARG A 9 3.18 -14.84 -8.69
C ARG A 9 2.32 -14.29 -7.56
N ASP A 10 1.28 -13.54 -7.91
CA ASP A 10 0.37 -12.88 -6.97
C ASP A 10 1.01 -11.90 -5.98
N SER A 11 2.30 -11.59 -6.17
CA SER A 11 3.02 -10.60 -5.39
C SER A 11 2.31 -9.26 -5.40
N VAL A 12 2.22 -8.65 -4.22
CA VAL A 12 1.70 -7.30 -4.06
C VAL A 12 2.87 -6.34 -3.95
N VAL A 13 2.88 -5.35 -4.85
CA VAL A 13 3.79 -4.22 -4.80
C VAL A 13 3.05 -3.04 -4.18
N PHE A 14 3.59 -2.51 -3.09
CA PHE A 14 3.06 -1.36 -2.40
C PHE A 14 4.13 -0.26 -2.32
N LEU A 15 3.79 0.94 -2.80
CA LEU A 15 4.62 2.12 -2.71
C LEU A 15 3.80 3.25 -2.10
N CYS A 16 4.40 4.04 -1.22
CA CYS A 16 3.73 5.19 -0.62
C CYS A 16 4.71 6.35 -0.40
N SER A 17 4.16 7.57 -0.28
CA SER A 17 4.92 8.72 0.23
C SER A 17 5.12 8.60 1.75
N ASP A 18 6.09 9.35 2.27
CA ASP A 18 6.33 9.46 3.70
C ASP A 18 5.12 10.00 4.48
N GLY A 19 4.27 10.80 3.82
CA GLY A 19 2.98 11.27 4.34
C GLY A 19 2.10 10.15 4.89
N LEU A 20 2.11 8.94 4.30
CA LEU A 20 1.40 7.79 4.88
C LEU A 20 2.09 7.29 6.16
N THR A 21 3.40 7.06 6.08
CA THR A 21 4.17 6.43 7.17
C THR A 21 4.33 7.28 8.42
N LYS A 22 4.05 8.60 8.32
CA LYS A 22 3.93 9.50 9.48
C LYS A 22 2.73 9.16 10.38
N HIS A 23 1.69 8.55 9.81
CA HIS A 23 0.43 8.27 10.49
C HIS A 23 0.14 6.78 10.62
N VAL A 24 0.62 5.95 9.69
CA VAL A 24 0.37 4.50 9.67
C VAL A 24 1.69 3.75 9.69
N SER A 25 1.85 2.84 10.65
CA SER A 25 3.07 2.08 10.81
C SER A 25 3.24 1.01 9.72
N ASN A 26 4.49 0.60 9.47
CA ASN A 26 4.78 -0.50 8.54
C ASN A 26 4.07 -1.81 8.93
N ALA A 27 3.87 -2.05 10.22
CA ALA A 27 3.16 -3.24 10.70
C ALA A 27 1.67 -3.20 10.33
N GLU A 28 1.02 -2.04 10.48
CA GLU A 28 -0.36 -1.84 10.06
C GLU A 28 -0.49 -1.95 8.55
N ILE A 29 0.41 -1.33 7.78
CA ILE A 29 0.45 -1.47 6.32
C ILE A 29 0.53 -2.95 5.93
N ALA A 30 1.44 -3.71 6.54
CA ALA A 30 1.58 -5.15 6.27
C ALA A 30 0.31 -5.94 6.61
N ASP A 31 -0.35 -5.64 7.73
CA ASP A 31 -1.59 -6.29 8.13
C ASP A 31 -2.76 -5.97 7.17
N HIS A 32 -2.87 -4.72 6.72
CA HIS A 32 -3.83 -4.32 5.68
C HIS A 32 -3.56 -4.99 4.33
N LEU A 33 -2.30 -5.12 3.91
CA LEU A 33 -1.91 -5.84 2.71
C LEU A 33 -2.19 -7.35 2.82
N GLY A 34 -1.98 -7.95 3.99
CA GLY A 34 -2.27 -9.36 4.24
C GLY A 34 -3.77 -9.70 4.18
N ARG A 35 -4.64 -8.71 4.43
CA ARG A 35 -6.10 -8.83 4.41
C ARG A 35 -6.76 -8.21 3.18
N MET A 36 -5.98 -7.72 2.21
CA MET A 36 -6.51 -6.98 1.07
C MET A 36 -7.39 -7.87 0.18
N THR A 37 -8.51 -7.31 -0.29
CA THR A 37 -9.35 -7.95 -1.32
C THR A 37 -9.18 -7.31 -2.69
N SER A 38 -8.72 -6.06 -2.75
CA SER A 38 -8.36 -5.36 -3.98
C SER A 38 -7.33 -4.26 -3.70
N SER A 39 -6.60 -3.83 -4.73
CA SER A 39 -5.70 -2.67 -4.63
C SER A 39 -6.43 -1.40 -4.20
N GLN A 40 -7.65 -1.18 -4.71
CA GLN A 40 -8.44 -0.01 -4.36
C GLN A 40 -8.82 -0.03 -2.87
N GLN A 41 -9.35 -1.16 -2.39
CA GLN A 41 -9.79 -1.31 -1.01
C GLN A 41 -8.65 -1.05 -0.01
N VAL A 42 -7.45 -1.56 -0.29
CA VAL A 42 -6.31 -1.36 0.61
C VAL A 42 -5.79 0.08 0.58
N CYS A 43 -5.77 0.73 -0.59
CA CYS A 43 -5.39 2.14 -0.71
C CYS A 43 -6.36 3.04 0.05
N GLU A 44 -7.67 2.85 -0.11
CA GLU A 44 -8.70 3.64 0.57
C GLU A 44 -8.62 3.44 2.09
N ALA A 45 -8.55 2.20 2.57
CA ALA A 45 -8.49 1.92 4.00
C ALA A 45 -7.25 2.53 4.69
N LEU A 46 -6.09 2.50 4.02
CA LEU A 46 -4.86 3.09 4.56
C LEU A 46 -4.87 4.61 4.49
N LEU A 47 -5.47 5.18 3.44
CA LEU A 47 -5.66 6.63 3.33
C LEU A 47 -6.60 7.14 4.42
N ASP A 48 -7.74 6.49 4.61
CA ASP A 48 -8.72 6.86 5.64
C ASP A 48 -8.09 6.81 7.03
N LEU A 49 -7.36 5.73 7.35
CA LEU A 49 -6.66 5.60 8.63
C LEU A 49 -5.65 6.73 8.87
N ALA A 50 -4.94 7.16 7.83
CA ALA A 50 -3.98 8.26 7.92
C ALA A 50 -4.67 9.62 8.11
N LEU A 51 -5.80 9.85 7.43
CA LEU A 51 -6.61 11.05 7.55
C LEU A 51 -7.27 11.14 8.93
N GLU A 52 -7.81 10.03 9.46
CA GLU A 52 -8.34 9.93 10.83
C GLU A 52 -7.30 10.28 11.90
N ARG A 53 -6.02 10.03 11.61
CA ARG A 53 -4.87 10.36 12.47
C ARG A 53 -4.29 11.76 12.21
N GLY A 54 -5.02 12.60 11.48
CA GLY A 54 -4.75 14.02 11.31
C GLY A 54 -4.25 14.42 9.92
N GLY A 55 -3.79 13.48 9.08
CA GLY A 55 -3.45 13.75 7.68
C GLY A 55 -2.54 14.97 7.48
N SER A 56 -1.43 15.03 8.21
CA SER A 56 -0.58 16.23 8.31
C SER A 56 0.26 16.54 7.07
N ASP A 57 0.20 15.69 6.05
CA ASP A 57 0.98 15.80 4.82
C ASP A 57 0.23 15.20 3.62
N ASN A 58 0.74 15.45 2.42
CA ASN A 58 0.25 14.85 1.19
C ASN A 58 0.52 13.35 1.16
N ILE A 59 -0.54 12.58 0.98
CA ILE A 59 -0.50 11.12 0.94
C ILE A 59 -0.67 10.66 -0.52
N THR A 60 0.29 9.87 -0.99
CA THR A 60 0.22 9.15 -2.27
C THR A 60 0.44 7.66 -2.00
N ILE A 61 -0.42 6.81 -2.56
CA ILE A 61 -0.35 5.36 -2.42
C ILE A 61 -0.47 4.72 -3.79
N LEU A 62 0.38 3.72 -4.07
CA LEU A 62 0.31 2.87 -5.25
C LEU A 62 0.31 1.41 -4.78
N ALA A 63 -0.72 0.66 -5.18
CA ALA A 63 -0.81 -0.77 -4.93
C ALA A 63 -1.08 -1.52 -6.23
N GLY A 64 -0.21 -2.48 -6.57
CA GLY A 64 -0.34 -3.32 -7.75
C GLY A 64 -0.15 -4.78 -7.40
N ARG A 65 -0.90 -5.67 -8.05
CA ARG A 65 -0.69 -7.12 -7.95
C ARG A 65 -0.10 -7.64 -9.25
N ALA A 66 0.95 -8.45 -9.16
CA ALA A 66 1.49 -9.15 -10.31
C ALA A 66 0.39 -10.07 -10.90
N PRO A 67 0.10 -9.99 -12.21
CA PRO A 67 -0.99 -10.75 -12.80
C PRO A 67 -0.71 -12.26 -12.73
N GLU A 68 -1.76 -13.05 -12.50
CA GLU A 68 -1.72 -14.48 -12.76
C GLU A 68 -1.56 -14.72 -14.27
N HIS A 69 -0.68 -15.64 -14.65
CA HIS A 69 -0.59 -16.10 -16.03
C HIS A 69 -1.83 -16.97 -16.31
N ARG A 70 -2.80 -16.45 -17.04
CA ARG A 70 -3.88 -17.25 -17.64
C ARG A 70 -3.36 -18.03 -18.84
#